data_AF-A0A1E7GGK5-F1
#
_entry.id   AF-A0A1E7GGK5-F1
#
_cell.length_a   1.000
_cell.length_b   1.000
_cell.length_c   1.000
_cell.angle_alpha   90.00
_cell.angle_beta   90.00
_cell.angle_gamma   90.00
#
_symmetry.space_group_name_H-M   'P 1'
#
loop_
_entity.id
_entity.type
_entity.pdbx_description
1 polymer ?
#
loop_
_entity_poly.entity_id
_entity_poly.type
_entity_poly.pdbx_seq_one_letter_code
_entity_poly.pdbx_strand_id
1 'polypeptide(L)'
;MNEQSYLEFTGLELSPKKVVYLKFILEKGGTVKTTEISSSLQVDPSTTSKTLNELATAGYLNHIPYRGVDLTELGEAYAEFLVRRHRILSLLLTHYGLSSEEACDEVSRFESFVSRNALDKICSSMGHPMFGVCGEINHEKCFHEEHHH
;
A
#
# COMPACT_ATOMS: atom_id res chain seq x y z
N MET A 1 2.24 25.36 -18.17
CA MET A 1 2.60 23.94 -18.28
C MET A 1 2.00 23.25 -17.07
N ASN A 2 1.22 22.21 -17.31
CA ASN A 2 0.09 21.83 -16.47
C ASN A 2 0.50 21.31 -15.07
N GLU A 3 -0.14 21.91 -14.08
CA GLU A 3 -0.07 21.68 -12.64
C GLU A 3 -0.92 20.45 -12.28
N GLN A 4 -0.52 19.28 -12.80
CA GLN A 4 -1.32 18.06 -12.70
C GLN A 4 -1.18 17.43 -11.29
N SER A 5 -2.02 17.93 -10.36
CA SER A 5 -2.62 17.18 -9.23
C SER A 5 -1.69 16.31 -8.38
N TYR A 6 -1.03 16.96 -7.41
CA TYR A 6 -0.36 16.34 -6.27
C TYR A 6 -1.35 15.55 -5.41
N LEU A 7 -1.43 14.23 -5.60
CA LEU A 7 -2.02 13.33 -4.61
C LEU A 7 -1.02 13.19 -3.44
N GLU A 8 -0.83 14.26 -2.67
CA GLU A 8 -0.01 14.25 -1.47
C GLU A 8 -0.77 13.56 -0.35
N PHE A 9 -0.49 12.27 -0.17
CA PHE A 9 -0.83 11.54 1.04
C PHE A 9 0.41 11.24 1.86
N THR A 10 0.27 11.34 3.17
CA THR A 10 1.33 11.12 4.16
C THR A 10 1.65 9.64 4.32
N GLY A 11 0.74 8.75 3.93
CA GLY A 11 0.83 7.30 4.12
C GLY A 11 0.25 6.84 5.46
N LEU A 12 -0.35 7.75 6.25
CA LEU A 12 -0.88 7.50 7.59
C LEU A 12 -2.41 7.61 7.65
N GLU A 13 -3.08 7.81 6.51
CA GLU A 13 -4.52 8.07 6.41
C GLU A 13 -5.37 6.83 6.72
N LEU A 14 -4.81 5.64 6.51
CA LEU A 14 -5.52 4.38 6.64
C LEU A 14 -5.04 3.56 7.84
N SER A 15 -5.99 3.07 8.64
CA SER A 15 -5.73 2.08 9.68
C SER A 15 -5.19 0.77 9.09
N PRO A 16 -4.47 -0.08 9.87
CA PRO A 16 -3.98 -1.39 9.41
C PRO A 16 -5.07 -2.25 8.75
N LYS A 17 -6.28 -2.25 9.30
CA LYS A 17 -7.41 -2.99 8.74
C LYS A 17 -7.76 -2.56 7.31
N LYS A 18 -7.71 -1.27 7.00
CA LYS A 18 -8.06 -0.70 5.69
C LYS A 18 -6.95 -0.91 4.65
N VAL A 19 -5.69 -0.93 5.10
CA VAL A 19 -4.52 -1.23 4.26
C VAL A 19 -4.67 -2.59 3.57
N VAL A 20 -5.14 -3.61 4.30
CA VAL A 20 -5.32 -4.96 3.76
C VAL A 20 -6.32 -4.98 2.59
N TYR A 21 -7.40 -4.18 2.65
CA TYR A 21 -8.38 -4.11 1.57
C TYR A 21 -7.79 -3.51 0.29
N LEU A 22 -7.04 -2.40 0.39
CA LEU A 22 -6.42 -1.77 -0.78
C LEU A 22 -5.37 -2.69 -1.43
N LYS A 23 -4.51 -3.33 -0.62
CA LYS A 23 -3.52 -4.29 -1.13
C LYS A 23 -4.20 -5.44 -1.86
N PHE A 24 -5.27 -6.00 -1.30
CA PHE A 24 -6.01 -7.10 -1.91
C PHE A 24 -6.69 -6.70 -3.24
N ILE A 25 -7.34 -5.54 -3.29
CA ILE A 25 -8.00 -5.07 -4.52
C ILE A 25 -6.97 -4.79 -5.62
N LEU A 26 -5.82 -4.20 -5.26
CA LEU A 26 -4.70 -3.99 -6.19
C LEU A 26 -4.18 -5.32 -6.74
N GLU A 27 -3.95 -6.32 -5.88
CA GLU A 27 -3.48 -7.64 -6.28
C GLU A 27 -4.43 -8.33 -7.27
N LYS A 28 -5.74 -8.20 -7.06
CA LYS A 28 -6.75 -8.80 -7.93
C LYS A 28 -6.84 -8.11 -9.28
N GLY A 29 -6.69 -6.79 -9.30
CA GLY A 29 -6.87 -5.96 -10.48
C GLY A 29 -8.34 -5.86 -10.93
N GLY A 30 -8.71 -4.71 -11.49
CA GLY A 30 -10.07 -4.46 -11.96
C GLY A 30 -11.14 -4.49 -10.87
N THR A 31 -12.38 -4.81 -11.24
CA THR A 31 -13.52 -4.80 -10.32
C THR A 31 -13.60 -6.10 -9.50
N VAL A 32 -13.60 -5.98 -8.18
CA VAL A 32 -13.65 -7.10 -7.23
C VAL A 32 -14.99 -7.11 -6.48
N LYS A 33 -15.62 -8.29 -6.39
CA LYS A 33 -16.91 -8.45 -5.69
C LYS A 33 -16.73 -8.41 -4.17
N THR A 34 -17.66 -7.77 -3.47
CA THR A 34 -17.72 -7.73 -2.00
C THR A 34 -17.63 -9.11 -1.35
N THR A 35 -18.31 -10.12 -1.94
CA THR A 35 -18.31 -11.51 -1.44
C THR A 35 -16.95 -12.19 -1.60
N GLU A 36 -16.20 -11.83 -2.65
CA GLU A 36 -14.85 -12.34 -2.83
C GLU A 36 -13.92 -11.73 -1.78
N ILE A 37 -13.99 -10.42 -1.56
CA ILE A 37 -13.20 -9.71 -0.54
C ILE A 37 -13.49 -10.28 0.86
N SER A 38 -14.76 -10.45 1.23
CA SER A 38 -15.13 -10.98 2.55
C SER A 38 -14.59 -12.41 2.76
N SER A 39 -14.65 -13.24 1.72
CA SER A 39 -14.22 -14.64 1.80
C SER A 39 -12.70 -14.75 1.87
N SER A 40 -11.98 -14.01 1.03
CA SER A 40 -10.51 -14.03 1.00
C SER A 40 -9.89 -13.42 2.25
N LEU A 41 -10.46 -12.34 2.78
CA LEU A 41 -9.96 -11.70 4.00
C LEU A 41 -10.51 -12.34 5.29
N GLN A 42 -11.39 -13.33 5.18
CA GLN A 42 -12.07 -13.98 6.32
C GLN A 42 -12.75 -12.98 7.26
N VAL A 43 -13.38 -11.96 6.69
CA VAL A 43 -14.12 -10.91 7.41
C VAL A 43 -15.59 -11.01 7.05
N ASP A 44 -16.47 -10.91 8.06
CA ASP A 44 -17.92 -10.95 7.85
C ASP A 44 -18.41 -9.96 6.76
N PRO A 45 -19.37 -10.34 5.90
CA PRO A 45 -19.86 -9.50 4.80
C PRO A 45 -20.36 -8.11 5.23
N SER A 46 -20.96 -7.96 6.42
CA SER A 46 -21.43 -6.68 6.93
C SER A 46 -20.26 -5.73 7.23
N THR A 47 -19.19 -6.27 7.82
CA THR A 47 -17.97 -5.53 8.15
C THR A 47 -17.21 -5.16 6.88
N THR A 48 -17.17 -6.07 5.92
CA THR A 48 -16.58 -5.82 4.59
C THR A 48 -17.33 -4.70 3.87
N SER A 49 -18.66 -4.78 3.78
CA SER A 49 -19.47 -3.74 3.15
C SER A 49 -19.28 -2.36 3.80
N LYS A 50 -19.25 -2.31 5.14
CA LYS A 50 -18.96 -1.07 5.87
C LYS A 50 -17.59 -0.49 5.52
N THR A 51 -16.55 -1.32 5.56
CA THR A 51 -15.17 -0.88 5.29
C THR A 51 -15.02 -0.38 3.85
N LEU A 52 -15.64 -1.07 2.88
CA LEU A 52 -15.64 -0.65 1.47
C LEU A 52 -16.36 0.69 1.28
N ASN A 53 -17.50 0.91 1.95
CA ASN A 53 -18.21 2.19 1.89
C ASN A 53 -17.37 3.33 2.49
N GLU A 54 -16.67 3.09 3.60
CA GLU A 54 -15.78 4.09 4.19
C GLU A 54 -14.61 4.44 3.26
N LEU A 55 -14.03 3.45 2.59
CA LEU A 55 -12.94 3.64 1.62
C LEU A 55 -13.42 4.37 0.35
N ALA A 56 -14.61 4.03 -0.14
CA ALA A 56 -15.23 4.72 -1.28
C ALA A 56 -15.57 6.19 -0.94
N THR A 57 -16.12 6.43 0.26
CA THR A 57 -16.40 7.79 0.74
C THR A 57 -15.13 8.63 0.89
N ALA A 58 -14.02 8.00 1.27
CA ALA A 58 -12.71 8.65 1.35
C ALA A 58 -12.00 8.78 -0.02
N GLY A 59 -12.64 8.35 -1.12
CA GLY A 59 -12.13 8.53 -2.48
C GLY A 59 -11.13 7.49 -2.96
N TYR A 60 -10.89 6.40 -2.21
CA TYR A 60 -9.95 5.34 -2.62
C TYR A 60 -10.58 4.29 -3.55
N LEU A 61 -11.91 4.15 -3.53
CA LEU A 61 -12.62 3.12 -4.32
C LEU A 61 -13.78 3.72 -5.10
N ASN A 62 -14.04 3.23 -6.31
CA ASN A 62 -15.35 3.40 -6.94
C ASN A 62 -16.24 2.24 -6.56
N HIS A 63 -17.48 2.54 -6.17
CA HIS A 63 -18.49 1.52 -5.97
C HIS A 63 -19.32 1.35 -7.25
N ILE A 64 -19.28 0.16 -7.84
CA ILE A 64 -20.03 -0.17 -9.05
C ILE A 64 -21.25 -1.01 -8.67
N PRO A 65 -22.48 -0.47 -8.82
CA PRO A 65 -23.71 -1.18 -8.47
C PRO A 65 -23.75 -2.60 -9.05
N TYR A 66 -24.02 -3.57 -8.18
CA TYR A 66 -24.11 -5.01 -8.49
C TYR A 66 -22.83 -5.67 -9.06
N ARG A 67 -21.72 -4.93 -9.21
CA ARG A 67 -20.44 -5.49 -9.72
C ARG A 67 -19.35 -5.57 -8.67
N GLY A 68 -19.32 -4.64 -7.72
CA GLY A 68 -18.33 -4.63 -6.64
C GLY A 68 -17.61 -3.28 -6.57
N VAL A 69 -16.31 -3.32 -6.33
CA VAL A 69 -15.46 -2.13 -6.17
C VAL A 69 -14.21 -2.23 -7.03
N ASP A 70 -13.69 -1.10 -7.49
CA ASP A 70 -12.33 -0.98 -8.04
C ASP A 70 -11.61 0.22 -7.41
N LEU A 71 -10.31 0.33 -7.65
CA LEU A 71 -9.51 1.45 -7.17
C LEU A 71 -9.79 2.70 -8.01
N THR A 72 -9.86 3.85 -7.36
CA THR A 72 -9.69 5.14 -8.05
C THR A 72 -8.21 5.37 -8.35
N GLU A 73 -7.88 6.42 -9.11
CA GLU A 73 -6.48 6.85 -9.30
C GLU A 73 -5.76 7.12 -7.96
N LEU A 74 -6.46 7.73 -6.98
CA LEU A 74 -5.94 7.90 -5.62
C LEU A 74 -5.77 6.54 -4.91
N GLY A 75 -6.74 5.64 -5.05
CA GLY A 75 -6.72 4.29 -4.51
C GLY A 75 -5.51 3.49 -4.98
N GLU A 76 -5.27 3.52 -6.29
CA GLU A 76 -4.17 2.81 -6.95
C GLU A 76 -2.83 3.34 -6.49
N ALA A 77 -2.61 4.66 -6.57
CA ALA A 77 -1.38 5.30 -6.09
C ALA A 77 -1.11 4.99 -4.60
N TYR A 78 -2.16 4.99 -3.75
CA TYR A 78 -2.04 4.65 -2.34
C TYR A 78 -1.73 3.17 -2.13
N ALA A 79 -2.41 2.26 -2.84
CA ALA A 79 -2.19 0.83 -2.73
C ALA A 79 -0.78 0.42 -3.18
N GLU A 80 -0.26 1.02 -4.25
CA GLU A 80 1.11 0.81 -4.70
C GLU A 80 2.13 1.29 -3.67
N PHE A 81 1.89 2.46 -3.06
CA PHE A 81 2.70 2.92 -1.93
C PHE A 81 2.67 1.92 -0.76
N LEU A 82 1.51 1.36 -0.43
CA LEU A 82 1.38 0.36 0.64
C LEU A 82 2.21 -0.89 0.37
N VAL A 83 2.23 -1.36 -0.89
CA VAL A 83 3.06 -2.50 -1.32
C VAL A 83 4.55 -2.15 -1.25
N ARG A 84 4.93 -0.98 -1.78
CA ARG A 84 6.31 -0.47 -1.71
C ARG A 84 6.80 -0.37 -0.26
N ARG A 85 5.96 0.18 0.62
CA ARG A 85 6.24 0.32 2.06
C ARG A 85 6.57 -1.01 2.71
N HIS A 86 5.74 -2.02 2.44
CA HIS A 86 5.96 -3.36 2.96
C HIS A 86 7.32 -3.92 2.51
N ARG A 87 7.62 -3.83 1.22
CA ARG A 87 8.84 -4.40 0.62
C ARG A 87 10.13 -3.74 1.10
N ILE A 88 10.13 -2.42 1.27
CA ILE A 88 11.28 -1.67 1.78
C ILE A 88 11.52 -2.00 3.26
N LEU A 89 10.46 -2.01 4.07
CA LEU A 89 10.59 -2.28 5.50
C LEU A 89 10.97 -3.74 5.78
N SER A 90 10.46 -4.69 4.98
CA SER A 90 10.84 -6.10 5.16
C SER A 90 12.28 -6.34 4.74
N LEU A 91 12.72 -5.72 3.64
CA LEU A 91 14.13 -5.72 3.25
C LEU A 91 15.02 -5.13 4.36
N LEU A 92 14.63 -3.99 4.95
CA LEU A 92 15.35 -3.39 6.08
C LEU A 92 15.52 -4.39 7.24
N LEU A 93 14.45 -5.07 7.67
CA LEU A 93 14.54 -6.02 8.78
C LEU A 93 15.38 -7.26 8.41
N THR A 94 15.33 -7.72 7.16
CA THR A 94 16.18 -8.84 6.71
C THR A 94 17.67 -8.47 6.71
N HIS A 95 18.01 -7.21 6.42
CA HIS A 95 19.39 -6.73 6.57
C HIS A 95 19.89 -6.77 8.02
N TYR A 96 18.98 -6.72 9.00
CA TYR A 96 19.29 -6.88 10.42
C TYR A 96 19.17 -8.32 10.94
N GLY A 97 19.02 -9.30 10.04
CA GLY A 97 19.13 -10.72 10.35
C GLY A 97 17.83 -11.47 10.59
N LEU A 98 16.67 -10.84 10.36
CA LEU A 98 15.40 -11.57 10.34
C LEU A 98 15.29 -12.41 9.07
N SER A 99 14.66 -13.58 9.17
CA SER A 99 14.22 -14.32 7.98
C SER A 99 13.14 -13.54 7.22
N SER A 100 12.92 -13.89 5.95
CA SER A 100 11.90 -13.23 5.13
C SER A 100 10.50 -13.31 5.74
N GLU A 101 10.16 -14.45 6.36
CA GLU A 101 8.86 -14.67 7.03
C GLU A 101 8.73 -13.79 8.28
N GLU A 102 9.71 -13.84 9.18
CA GLU A 102 9.73 -12.99 10.38
C GLU A 102 9.67 -11.50 10.03
N ALA A 103 10.36 -11.10 8.96
CA ALA A 103 10.37 -9.72 8.51
C ALA A 103 9.01 -9.27 7.93
N CYS A 104 8.39 -10.03 7.00
CA CYS A 104 7.09 -9.64 6.45
C CYS A 104 6.01 -9.67 7.60
N ASP A 105 6.11 -10.57 8.58
CA ASP A 105 5.24 -10.62 9.78
C ASP A 105 5.40 -9.41 10.70
N GLU A 106 6.63 -9.06 11.07
CA GLU A 106 6.89 -7.93 11.97
C GLU A 106 6.50 -6.60 11.31
N VAL A 107 6.83 -6.43 10.03
CA VAL A 107 6.46 -5.23 9.26
C VAL A 107 4.95 -5.04 9.23
N SER A 108 4.17 -6.10 9.07
CA SER A 108 2.70 -6.01 9.04
C SER A 108 2.10 -5.42 10.33
N ARG A 109 2.81 -5.52 11.46
CA ARG A 109 2.38 -4.96 12.76
C ARG A 109 2.52 -3.45 12.82
N PHE A 110 3.53 -2.87 12.15
CA PHE A 110 3.85 -1.45 12.31
C PHE A 110 3.88 -0.62 11.02
N GLU A 111 3.85 -1.22 9.83
CA GLU A 111 4.01 -0.49 8.56
C GLU A 111 3.01 0.67 8.41
N SER A 112 1.80 0.52 8.96
CA SER A 112 0.74 1.54 8.90
C SER A 112 1.07 2.81 9.66
N PHE A 113 2.09 2.80 10.52
CA PHE A 113 2.57 3.95 11.28
C PHE A 113 3.84 4.57 10.69
N VAL A 114 4.36 4.02 9.58
CA VAL A 114 5.51 4.57 8.87
C VAL A 114 5.02 5.49 7.76
N SER A 115 5.32 6.78 7.92
CA SER A 115 5.00 7.81 6.92
C SER A 115 5.79 7.61 5.63
N ARG A 116 5.27 8.17 4.53
CA ARG A 116 5.94 8.24 3.24
C ARG A 116 7.33 8.86 3.34
N ASN A 117 7.45 10.01 4.01
CA ASN A 117 8.72 10.70 4.18
C ASN A 117 9.76 9.84 4.93
N ALA A 118 9.35 9.15 6.00
CA ALA A 118 10.25 8.23 6.71
C ALA A 118 10.69 7.06 5.82
N LEU A 119 9.75 6.47 5.08
CA LEU A 119 10.01 5.39 4.15
C LEU A 119 10.99 5.82 3.05
N ASP A 120 10.82 7.02 2.48
CA ASP A 120 11.67 7.52 1.41
C ASP A 120 13.12 7.74 1.88
N LYS A 121 13.31 8.23 3.11
CA LYS A 121 14.64 8.31 3.74
C LYS A 121 15.27 6.95 3.99
N ILE A 122 14.49 5.97 4.46
CA ILE A 122 14.95 4.59 4.62
C ILE A 122 15.38 4.03 3.25
N CYS A 123 14.54 4.20 2.22
CA CYS A 123 14.82 3.77 0.86
C CYS A 123 16.13 4.36 0.31
N SER A 124 16.31 5.68 0.46
CA SER A 124 17.52 6.39 0.06
C SER A 124 18.76 5.87 0.81
N SER A 125 18.66 5.64 2.13
CA SER A 125 19.76 5.09 2.93
C SER A 125 20.18 3.67 2.53
N MET A 126 19.26 2.90 1.92
CA MET A 126 19.53 1.58 1.38
C MET A 126 19.96 1.60 -0.10
N GLY A 127 20.19 2.79 -0.67
CA GLY A 127 20.65 2.93 -2.06
C GLY A 127 19.59 2.64 -3.12
N HIS A 128 18.30 2.91 -2.82
CA HIS A 128 17.18 2.69 -3.74
C HIS A 128 17.11 1.24 -4.29
N PRO A 129 16.92 0.24 -3.42
CA PRO A 129 16.95 -1.16 -3.83
C PRO A 129 15.79 -1.48 -4.77
N MET A 130 16.07 -2.15 -5.90
CA MET A 130 15.06 -2.52 -6.90
C MET A 130 14.28 -3.79 -6.55
N PHE A 131 14.80 -4.62 -5.65
CA PHE A 131 14.21 -5.90 -5.25
C PHE A 131 14.34 -6.09 -3.75
N GLY A 132 13.28 -6.60 -3.13
CA GLY A 132 13.26 -7.03 -1.73
C GLY A 132 12.72 -8.45 -1.57
N VAL A 133 12.68 -8.95 -0.34
CA VAL A 133 12.24 -10.33 -0.06
C VAL A 133 10.79 -10.61 -0.42
N CYS A 134 9.92 -9.59 -0.36
CA CYS A 134 8.51 -9.71 -0.76
C CYS A 134 8.27 -9.14 -2.22
N GLY A 135 9.30 -9.05 -3.08
CA GLY A 135 9.19 -8.76 -4.53
C GLY A 135 9.89 -7.48 -5.04
N GLU A 136 9.59 -7.08 -6.28
CA GLU A 136 10.12 -5.86 -6.93
C GLU A 136 9.71 -4.57 -6.21
N ILE A 137 10.59 -3.57 -6.12
CA ILE A 137 10.31 -2.29 -5.47
C ILE A 137 10.21 -1.21 -6.56
N ASN A 138 9.01 -0.66 -6.74
CA ASN A 138 8.80 0.44 -7.68
C ASN A 138 9.30 1.77 -7.06
N HIS A 139 10.05 2.55 -7.84
CA HIS A 139 10.63 3.84 -7.47
C HIS A 139 10.14 5.00 -8.31
N GLU A 140 9.02 4.87 -9.03
CA GLU A 140 8.50 5.83 -10.01
C GLU A 140 8.60 7.32 -9.61
N LYS A 141 8.65 7.63 -8.30
CA LYS A 141 8.81 8.98 -7.77
C LYS A 141 9.70 9.04 -6.52
N CYS A 142 10.72 8.19 -6.40
CA CYS A 142 11.79 8.46 -5.42
C CYS A 142 12.37 9.82 -5.77
N PHE A 143 12.35 10.76 -4.82
CA PHE A 143 13.09 12.01 -4.96
C PHE A 143 14.56 11.64 -5.18
N HIS A 144 14.98 11.61 -6.44
CA HIS A 144 16.38 11.60 -6.80
C HIS A 144 16.89 13.00 -6.45
N GLU A 145 17.17 13.23 -5.17
CA GLU A 145 18.18 14.21 -4.83
C GLU A 145 19.51 13.59 -5.30
N GLU A 146 19.91 13.96 -6.51
CA GLU A 146 21.27 13.77 -6.99
C GLU A 146 22.20 14.42 -5.96
N HIS A 147 22.68 13.64 -4.99
CA HIS A 147 23.83 14.00 -4.20
C HIS A 147 25.06 13.92 -5.11
N HIS A 148 25.21 14.94 -5.95
CA HIS A 148 26.49 15.32 -6.51
C HIS A 148 27.41 15.76 -5.36
N HIS A 149 28.32 14.87 -4.97
CA HIS A 149 29.55 15.20 -4.27
C HIS A 149 30.73 14.72 -5.11
#